data_AF-A0A4U7DH65-F1
#
_entry.id   AF-A0A4U7DH65-F1
#
_cell.length_a   1.000
_cell.length_b   1.000
_cell.length_c   1.000
_cell.angle_alpha   90.00
_cell.angle_beta   90.00
_cell.angle_gamma   90.00
#
_symmetry.space_group_name_H-M   'P 1'
#
loop_
_entity.id
_entity.type
_entity.pdbx_description
1 polymer ?
#
loop_
_entity_poly.entity_id
_entity_poly.type
_entity_poly.pdbx_seq_one_letter_code
_entity_poly.pdbx_strand_id
1 'polypeptide(L)'
;MPLPTQSENFYYICYREVRSEDELERDIIDEPNEVTNVEELLRAVHNNVEYTHSLESLDVTTYFENWVETLLDDAEGLVSGMSRSYEQTLSYMAEDFAGSMKSRARERGKYVVFIISEDSLVVCHSFTGKKALTTDMDVIEELLSEANIDKYARFTYESPDEIVVQHFDRHDTESFSEWLGIPEDEIAFDIKGSVRVYTKIDGINTVFEFDQEDITTKLLGSDSYDLSAGQLKTPNESPRRVEKIRWGHKKYADIDEFKQELLKTNRNLSRAFDMYNNHISNSLDSFFTVTDYENKIVKETANGAEEIKKPKVDFALSFVNNQVEMHVPWRSELSKHFLSEHEPIPICHAGAEFSESAYQLGNFRIYNEITLTGAQETYIKDVLKTAEDMGSNNLRDVFSHIVFEILSRDVQKPLCYLFNEFSSEFHSRFVSSVSDATRVVQTEGEEIDLEFKSSPWFDRQSDVEELAQGIHREFQDSRLLFLGISEDSKDIDVIESGVKSEKLNDIEDKLENKYGVAESHVWSIPIDDGHGIIALNIENLSQGFDTDISVLERS
;
A
#
# COMPACT_ATOMS: atom_id res chain seq x y z
N MET A 1 23.40 43.47 -13.84
CA MET A 1 23.74 42.31 -14.69
C MET A 1 23.16 42.59 -16.06
N PRO A 2 23.88 42.25 -17.15
CA PRO A 2 23.40 42.49 -18.50
C PRO A 2 22.15 41.63 -18.75
N LEU A 3 21.21 42.17 -19.52
CA LEU A 3 20.03 41.45 -20.01
C LEU A 3 20.49 40.18 -20.75
N PRO A 4 19.82 39.03 -20.56
CA PRO A 4 20.12 37.85 -21.34
C PRO A 4 19.87 38.17 -22.82
N THR A 5 20.88 37.87 -23.63
CA THR A 5 20.84 37.84 -25.09
C THR A 5 19.74 36.89 -25.53
N GLN A 6 18.82 37.38 -26.38
CA GLN A 6 17.75 36.61 -27.01
C GLN A 6 18.26 35.25 -27.52
N SER A 7 17.87 34.16 -26.86
CA SER A 7 17.63 32.91 -27.57
C SER A 7 16.49 33.18 -28.55
N GLU A 8 16.61 32.72 -29.78
CA GLU A 8 15.50 32.76 -30.73
C GLU A 8 14.47 31.74 -30.25
N ASN A 9 13.46 32.19 -29.49
CA ASN A 9 12.32 31.33 -29.13
C ASN A 9 11.67 30.87 -30.43
N PHE A 10 11.61 29.56 -30.66
CA PHE A 10 10.88 28.94 -31.76
C PHE A 10 9.90 27.91 -31.19
N TYR A 11 8.84 27.62 -31.94
CA TYR A 11 7.91 26.55 -31.64
C TYR A 11 7.88 25.54 -32.78
N TYR A 12 8.04 24.27 -32.44
CA TYR A 12 7.77 23.18 -33.37
C TYR A 12 6.35 22.67 -33.13
N ILE A 13 5.48 22.82 -34.13
CA ILE A 13 4.07 22.44 -34.02
C ILE A 13 3.79 21.28 -34.94
N CYS A 14 3.20 20.21 -34.38
CA CYS A 14 2.75 19.06 -35.13
C CYS A 14 1.27 18.82 -34.87
N TYR A 15 0.49 18.54 -35.91
CA TYR A 15 -0.92 18.26 -35.74
C TYR A 15 -1.45 17.26 -36.75
N ARG A 16 -2.52 16.56 -36.36
CA ARG A 16 -3.22 15.60 -37.20
C ARG A 16 -4.65 15.41 -36.72
N GLU A 17 -5.57 15.21 -37.66
CA GLU A 17 -6.94 14.81 -37.32
C GLU A 17 -6.94 13.40 -36.67
N VAL A 18 -7.65 13.20 -35.56
CA VAL A 18 -7.63 11.95 -34.74
C VAL A 18 -7.92 10.68 -35.57
N ARG A 19 -8.71 10.78 -36.65
CA ARG A 19 -9.05 9.64 -37.53
C ARG A 19 -8.29 9.61 -38.85
N SER A 20 -7.33 10.50 -39.07
CA SER A 20 -6.56 10.48 -40.31
C SER A 20 -5.50 9.38 -40.28
N GLU A 21 -5.30 8.72 -41.42
CA GLU A 21 -4.14 7.85 -41.68
C GLU A 21 -2.96 8.65 -42.26
N ASP A 22 -3.13 9.96 -42.46
CA ASP A 22 -2.08 10.84 -42.95
C ASP A 22 -0.98 11.02 -41.90
N GLU A 23 0.22 11.37 -42.37
CA GLU A 23 1.33 11.76 -41.50
C GLU A 23 0.99 13.03 -40.70
N LEU A 24 1.67 13.26 -39.57
CA LEU A 24 1.58 14.52 -38.84
C LEU A 24 1.96 15.68 -39.77
N GLU A 25 1.08 16.66 -39.90
CA GLU A 25 1.44 17.96 -40.47
C GLU A 25 2.35 18.69 -39.49
N ARG A 26 3.32 19.43 -40.00
CA ARG A 26 4.46 19.95 -39.23
C ARG A 26 4.74 21.38 -39.66
N ASP A 27 5.01 22.23 -38.69
CA ASP A 27 5.46 23.59 -38.92
C ASP A 27 6.52 24.02 -37.89
N ILE A 28 7.40 24.93 -38.30
CA ILE A 28 8.37 25.58 -37.42
C ILE A 28 8.04 27.06 -37.41
N ILE A 29 7.69 27.57 -36.24
CA ILE A 29 7.39 28.98 -36.04
C ILE A 29 8.61 29.63 -35.41
N ASP A 30 9.34 30.41 -36.21
CA ASP A 30 10.53 31.15 -35.80
C ASP A 30 10.43 32.67 -36.08
N GLU A 31 9.38 33.12 -36.78
CA GLU A 31 9.14 34.55 -37.01
C GLU A 31 8.67 35.24 -35.71
N PRO A 32 9.33 36.32 -35.25
CA PRO A 32 9.07 36.92 -33.92
C PRO A 32 7.61 37.29 -33.62
N ASN A 33 6.86 37.75 -34.63
CA ASN A 33 5.44 38.11 -34.46
C ASN A 33 4.57 36.86 -34.27
N GLU A 34 4.88 35.78 -35.00
CA GLU A 34 4.16 34.51 -34.94
C GLU A 34 4.48 33.77 -33.63
N VAL A 35 5.75 33.79 -33.20
CA VAL A 35 6.19 33.28 -31.89
C VAL A 35 5.45 33.99 -30.76
N THR A 36 5.37 35.32 -30.79
CA THR A 36 4.63 36.10 -29.78
C THR A 36 3.15 35.72 -29.76
N ASN A 37 2.55 35.47 -30.93
CA ASN A 37 1.15 35.06 -31.04
C ASN A 37 0.91 33.67 -30.43
N VAL A 38 1.79 32.70 -30.71
CA VAL A 38 1.72 31.36 -30.09
C VAL A 38 1.91 31.44 -28.58
N GLU A 39 2.85 32.25 -28.09
CA GLU A 39 3.03 32.50 -26.65
C GLU A 39 1.76 33.03 -25.99
N GLU A 40 1.06 33.97 -26.63
CA GLU A 40 -0.20 34.52 -26.13
C GLU A 40 -1.32 33.47 -26.11
N LEU A 41 -1.44 32.65 -27.16
CA LEU A 41 -2.39 31.55 -27.24
C LEU A 41 -2.12 30.48 -26.17
N LEU A 42 -0.88 30.02 -26.06
CA LEU A 42 -0.47 29.05 -25.04
C LEU A 42 -0.72 29.60 -23.64
N ARG A 43 -0.39 30.87 -23.37
CA ARG A 43 -0.67 31.49 -22.07
C ARG A 43 -2.17 31.56 -21.78
N ALA A 44 -2.99 31.86 -22.77
CA ALA A 44 -4.45 31.88 -22.61
C ALA A 44 -4.99 30.49 -22.23
N VAL A 45 -4.55 29.45 -22.94
CA VAL A 45 -4.90 28.06 -22.65
C VAL A 45 -4.39 27.63 -21.29
N HIS A 46 -3.15 27.96 -20.96
CA HIS A 46 -2.49 27.61 -19.71
C HIS A 46 -3.19 28.22 -18.47
N ASN A 47 -3.88 29.35 -18.61
CA ASN A 47 -4.69 29.92 -17.51
C ASN A 47 -5.85 29.02 -17.08
N ASN A 48 -6.22 28.01 -17.89
CA ASN A 48 -7.24 27.01 -17.55
C ASN A 48 -6.65 25.73 -16.94
N VAL A 49 -5.34 25.68 -16.65
CA VAL A 49 -4.76 24.54 -15.93
C VAL A 49 -5.41 24.43 -14.55
N GLU A 50 -5.94 23.25 -14.26
CA GLU A 50 -6.60 22.94 -13.00
C GLU A 50 -5.71 22.06 -12.11
N TYR A 51 -4.92 21.18 -12.73
CA TYR A 51 -4.18 20.13 -12.04
C TYR A 51 -2.68 20.16 -12.36
N THR A 52 -1.86 19.73 -11.40
CA THR A 52 -0.41 19.65 -11.54
C THR A 52 0.09 18.40 -10.80
N HIS A 53 0.86 17.57 -11.50
CA HIS A 53 1.44 16.32 -10.96
C HIS A 53 2.93 16.26 -11.30
N SER A 54 3.69 15.51 -10.52
CA SER A 54 5.00 15.02 -10.98
C SER A 54 4.77 13.84 -11.92
N LEU A 55 5.48 13.76 -13.04
CA LEU A 55 5.37 12.63 -13.98
C LEU A 55 5.62 11.29 -13.26
N GLU A 56 6.54 11.28 -12.30
CA GLU A 56 6.85 10.08 -11.49
C GLU A 56 5.69 9.59 -10.63
N SER A 57 4.73 10.47 -10.30
CA SER A 57 3.54 10.11 -9.53
C SER A 57 2.44 9.47 -10.39
N LEU A 58 2.52 9.61 -11.71
CA LEU A 58 1.54 9.08 -12.65
C LEU A 58 1.78 7.58 -12.92
N ASP A 59 0.73 6.88 -13.34
CA ASP A 59 0.72 5.48 -13.77
C ASP A 59 0.96 5.36 -15.26
N VAL A 60 2.13 5.83 -15.67
CA VAL A 60 2.58 5.80 -17.06
C VAL A 60 3.53 4.62 -17.28
N THR A 61 3.57 4.15 -18.52
CA THR A 61 4.53 3.11 -18.90
C THR A 61 5.93 3.70 -19.04
N THR A 62 6.97 2.90 -18.85
CA THR A 62 8.36 3.31 -19.15
C THR A 62 8.53 3.79 -20.59
N TYR A 63 7.72 3.30 -21.53
CA TYR A 63 7.73 3.82 -22.91
C TYR A 63 7.24 5.26 -22.99
N PHE A 64 6.16 5.59 -22.26
CA PHE A 64 5.60 6.93 -22.21
C PHE A 64 6.59 7.90 -21.55
N GLU A 65 7.18 7.54 -20.40
CA GLU A 65 8.21 8.34 -19.74
C GLU A 65 9.37 8.64 -20.69
N ASN A 66 9.93 7.60 -21.32
CA ASN A 66 11.01 7.74 -22.30
C ASN A 66 10.60 8.63 -23.49
N TRP A 67 9.35 8.56 -23.96
CA TRP A 67 8.88 9.43 -25.04
C TRP A 67 8.86 10.89 -24.60
N VAL A 68 8.35 11.20 -23.41
CA VAL A 68 8.34 12.57 -22.87
C VAL A 68 9.76 13.09 -22.68
N GLU A 69 10.63 12.32 -22.02
CA GLU A 69 12.04 12.68 -21.81
C GLU A 69 12.77 12.92 -23.14
N THR A 70 12.65 11.99 -24.09
CA THR A 70 13.26 12.15 -25.42
C THR A 70 12.78 13.41 -26.12
N LEU A 71 11.48 13.72 -26.05
CA LEU A 71 10.90 14.89 -26.71
C LEU A 71 11.33 16.22 -26.07
N LEU A 72 11.56 16.22 -24.75
CA LEU A 72 12.06 17.38 -24.01
C LEU A 72 13.58 17.57 -24.21
N ASP A 73 14.37 16.51 -24.08
CA ASP A 73 15.85 16.58 -24.12
C ASP A 73 16.39 16.95 -25.51
N ASP A 74 15.79 16.37 -26.56
CA ASP A 74 16.21 16.61 -27.94
C ASP A 74 15.58 17.90 -28.54
N ALA A 75 14.78 18.66 -27.77
CA ALA A 75 14.15 19.89 -28.22
C ALA A 75 15.18 20.97 -28.61
N GLU A 76 16.31 21.06 -27.90
CA GLU A 76 17.43 21.96 -28.25
C GLU A 76 18.02 21.65 -29.64
N GLY A 77 17.94 20.39 -30.09
CA GLY A 77 18.47 19.92 -31.37
C GLY A 77 17.61 20.28 -32.59
N LEU A 78 16.38 20.79 -32.39
CA LEU A 78 15.40 21.09 -33.44
C LEU A 78 15.93 22.10 -34.49
N VAL A 79 16.73 23.08 -34.06
CA VAL A 79 17.36 24.09 -34.94
C VAL A 79 18.37 23.47 -35.93
N SER A 80 18.97 22.33 -35.57
CA SER A 80 19.99 21.63 -36.37
C SER A 80 19.44 20.48 -37.24
N GLY A 81 18.13 20.27 -37.22
CA GLY A 81 17.42 19.22 -37.94
C GLY A 81 17.13 18.00 -37.06
N MET A 82 15.86 17.58 -37.01
CA MET A 82 15.42 16.47 -36.18
C MET A 82 16.11 15.15 -36.52
N SER A 83 16.46 14.40 -35.48
CA SER A 83 16.86 13.02 -35.64
C SER A 83 15.65 12.18 -36.10
N ARG A 84 15.90 11.13 -36.89
CA ARG A 84 14.84 10.18 -37.28
C ARG A 84 14.19 9.49 -36.08
N SER A 85 14.94 9.35 -34.98
CA SER A 85 14.44 8.78 -33.72
C SER A 85 13.41 9.70 -33.10
N TYR A 86 13.67 11.01 -33.08
CA TYR A 86 12.78 12.03 -32.55
C TYR A 86 11.42 12.06 -33.26
N GLU A 87 11.45 12.10 -34.61
CA GLU A 87 10.22 12.07 -35.42
C GLU A 87 9.39 10.81 -35.19
N GLN A 88 10.07 9.68 -34.98
CA GLN A 88 9.43 8.39 -34.72
C GLN A 88 8.78 8.37 -33.34
N THR A 89 9.45 8.90 -32.31
CA THR A 89 8.90 9.09 -30.96
C THR A 89 7.65 9.97 -31.00
N LEU A 90 7.71 11.13 -31.66
CA LEU A 90 6.57 12.04 -31.77
C LEU A 90 5.37 11.37 -32.46
N SER A 91 5.63 10.64 -33.54
CA SER A 91 4.58 9.91 -34.26
C SER A 91 3.96 8.82 -33.39
N TYR A 92 4.75 8.10 -32.60
CA TYR A 92 4.23 7.09 -31.66
C TYR A 92 3.38 7.71 -30.56
N MET A 93 3.83 8.80 -29.94
CA MET A 93 3.06 9.50 -28.91
C MET A 93 1.75 10.06 -29.48
N ALA A 94 1.77 10.58 -30.72
CA ALA A 94 0.57 11.06 -31.40
C ALA A 94 -0.43 9.95 -31.73
N GLU A 95 0.05 8.79 -32.16
CA GLU A 95 -0.80 7.61 -32.41
C GLU A 95 -1.39 7.07 -31.12
N ASP A 96 -0.60 7.00 -30.06
CA ASP A 96 -1.03 6.53 -28.76
C ASP A 96 -2.11 7.45 -28.17
N PHE A 97 -1.88 8.77 -28.19
CA PHE A 97 -2.86 9.76 -27.74
C PHE A 97 -4.14 9.77 -28.58
N ALA A 98 -4.02 9.72 -29.91
CA ALA A 98 -5.19 9.64 -30.78
C ALA A 98 -5.96 8.33 -30.59
N GLY A 99 -5.24 7.23 -30.32
CA GLY A 99 -5.77 5.91 -30.05
C GLY A 99 -6.51 5.80 -28.72
N SER A 100 -6.07 6.53 -27.68
CA SER A 100 -6.72 6.56 -26.37
C SER A 100 -8.07 7.27 -26.39
N MET A 101 -8.30 8.20 -27.33
CA MET A 101 -9.56 8.95 -27.43
C MET A 101 -10.78 8.06 -27.65
N LYS A 102 -11.71 8.08 -26.68
CA LYS A 102 -12.99 7.34 -26.74
C LYS A 102 -14.13 8.23 -27.23
N SER A 103 -15.16 7.62 -27.84
CA SER A 103 -16.46 8.24 -28.16
C SER A 103 -16.38 9.55 -28.99
N ARG A 104 -16.89 10.68 -28.46
CA ARG A 104 -16.95 11.99 -29.14
C ARG A 104 -15.59 12.60 -29.41
N ALA A 105 -14.58 12.31 -28.57
CA ALA A 105 -13.22 12.80 -28.78
C ALA A 105 -12.58 12.23 -30.07
N ARG A 106 -13.12 11.12 -30.58
CA ARG A 106 -12.69 10.48 -31.82
C ARG A 106 -13.53 10.91 -33.03
N GLU A 107 -14.40 11.92 -32.94
CA GLU A 107 -15.17 12.39 -34.09
C GLU A 107 -14.30 13.13 -35.11
N ARG A 108 -14.77 13.23 -36.35
CA ARG A 108 -14.06 14.00 -37.40
C ARG A 108 -14.04 15.49 -37.06
N GLY A 109 -12.98 16.18 -37.49
CA GLY A 109 -12.74 17.60 -37.17
C GLY A 109 -12.11 17.81 -35.78
N LYS A 110 -11.69 16.74 -35.11
CA LYS A 110 -10.90 16.78 -33.88
C LYS A 110 -9.45 16.51 -34.21
N TYR A 111 -8.55 17.24 -33.57
CA TYR A 111 -7.12 17.22 -33.84
C TYR A 111 -6.35 16.92 -32.58
N VAL A 112 -5.28 16.16 -32.74
CA VAL A 112 -4.18 16.13 -31.79
C VAL A 112 -3.17 17.18 -32.24
N VAL A 113 -2.69 17.99 -31.30
CA VAL A 113 -1.67 19.00 -31.54
C VAL A 113 -0.56 18.82 -30.52
N PHE A 114 0.68 18.75 -30.99
CA PHE A 114 1.89 18.80 -30.19
C PHE A 114 2.59 20.12 -30.44
N ILE A 115 3.03 20.78 -29.39
CA ILE A 115 3.84 22.00 -29.48
C ILE A 115 5.08 21.78 -28.62
N ILE A 116 6.25 21.98 -29.21
CA ILE A 116 7.52 21.73 -28.56
C ILE A 116 8.33 23.02 -28.57
N SER A 117 8.83 23.40 -27.39
CA SER A 117 9.78 24.47 -27.15
C SER A 117 11.02 23.92 -26.44
N GLU A 118 12.05 24.76 -26.26
CA GLU A 118 13.28 24.41 -25.52
C GLU A 118 13.00 23.86 -24.10
N ASP A 119 11.93 24.33 -23.47
CA ASP A 119 11.62 24.05 -22.06
C ASP A 119 10.34 23.23 -21.85
N SER A 120 9.56 22.95 -22.92
CA SER A 120 8.25 22.33 -22.74
C SER A 120 7.75 21.50 -23.92
N LEU A 121 7.00 20.47 -23.58
CA LEU A 121 6.18 19.68 -24.50
C LEU A 121 4.71 19.89 -24.13
N VAL A 122 3.92 20.40 -25.07
CA VAL A 122 2.48 20.59 -24.91
C VAL A 122 1.74 19.64 -25.83
N VAL A 123 0.70 18.99 -25.29
CA VAL A 123 -0.20 18.10 -26.03
C VAL A 123 -1.63 18.59 -25.84
N CYS A 124 -2.31 18.87 -26.95
CA CYS A 124 -3.67 19.37 -26.98
C CYS A 124 -4.58 18.46 -27.79
N HIS A 125 -5.83 18.32 -27.32
CA HIS A 125 -6.94 17.85 -28.14
C HIS A 125 -7.83 19.05 -28.47
N SER A 126 -7.97 19.35 -29.77
CA SER A 126 -8.67 20.53 -30.27
C SER A 126 -9.79 20.17 -31.24
N PHE A 127 -10.78 21.02 -31.37
CA PHE A 127 -11.83 20.93 -32.37
C PHE A 127 -11.84 22.12 -33.29
N THR A 128 -11.77 21.85 -34.58
CA THR A 128 -12.00 22.88 -35.59
C THR A 128 -13.30 22.56 -36.32
N GLY A 129 -14.32 23.41 -36.12
CA GLY A 129 -15.60 23.30 -36.83
C GLY A 129 -15.50 23.56 -38.35
N LYS A 130 -14.30 23.82 -38.86
CA LYS A 130 -13.97 24.09 -40.25
C LYS A 130 -12.79 23.20 -40.64
N LYS A 131 -12.83 22.58 -41.82
CA LYS A 131 -11.61 22.07 -42.45
C LYS A 131 -10.65 23.24 -42.61
N ALA A 132 -9.47 23.16 -42.01
CA ALA A 132 -8.34 24.05 -42.27
C ALA A 132 -8.23 24.27 -43.79
N LEU A 133 -8.47 25.51 -44.25
CA LEU A 133 -8.63 25.85 -45.67
C LEU A 133 -7.70 27.00 -46.11
N THR A 134 -6.84 27.54 -45.23
CA THR A 134 -5.95 28.69 -45.48
C THR A 134 -4.62 28.59 -44.71
N THR A 135 -3.78 29.62 -44.87
CA THR A 135 -2.38 29.78 -44.40
C THR A 135 -2.09 29.14 -43.04
N ASP A 136 -0.95 28.46 -42.94
CA ASP A 136 -0.61 27.54 -41.83
C ASP A 136 -0.80 28.17 -40.43
N MET A 137 -0.49 29.47 -40.27
CA MET A 137 -0.73 30.20 -39.02
C MET A 137 -2.20 30.41 -38.65
N ASP A 138 -3.12 30.62 -39.60
CA ASP A 138 -4.56 30.74 -39.30
C ASP A 138 -5.11 29.43 -38.72
N VAL A 139 -4.55 28.30 -39.18
CA VAL A 139 -4.92 26.96 -38.72
C VAL A 139 -4.43 26.75 -37.29
N ILE A 140 -3.20 27.16 -37.00
CA ILE A 140 -2.59 27.08 -35.67
C ILE A 140 -3.36 27.96 -34.67
N GLU A 141 -3.72 29.19 -35.05
CA GLU A 141 -4.56 30.07 -34.21
C GLU A 141 -5.91 29.45 -33.85
N GLU A 142 -6.59 28.84 -34.82
CA GLU A 142 -7.87 28.17 -34.58
C GLU A 142 -7.68 26.90 -33.72
N LEU A 143 -6.63 26.11 -33.97
CA LEU A 143 -6.33 24.90 -33.19
C LEU A 143 -6.00 25.22 -31.74
N LEU A 144 -5.31 26.34 -31.48
CA LEU A 144 -4.87 26.76 -30.15
C LEU A 144 -5.77 27.79 -29.49
N SER A 145 -6.90 28.12 -30.12
CA SER A 145 -7.92 28.94 -29.49
C SER A 145 -8.43 28.24 -28.23
N GLU A 146 -8.45 28.97 -27.12
CA GLU A 146 -8.94 28.50 -25.82
C GLU A 146 -10.32 27.81 -25.94
N ALA A 147 -11.23 28.36 -26.74
CA ALA A 147 -12.56 27.80 -26.94
C ALA A 147 -12.57 26.43 -27.63
N ASN A 148 -11.53 26.13 -28.42
CA ASN A 148 -11.44 24.93 -29.24
C ASN A 148 -10.68 23.78 -28.57
N ILE A 149 -9.89 24.05 -27.52
CA ILE A 149 -9.17 23.01 -26.78
C ILE A 149 -10.10 22.35 -25.76
N ASP A 150 -10.26 21.04 -25.90
CA ASP A 150 -11.01 20.21 -24.94
C ASP A 150 -10.09 19.62 -23.87
N LYS A 151 -8.86 19.22 -24.25
CA LYS A 151 -7.86 18.60 -23.35
C LYS A 151 -6.51 19.22 -23.58
N TYR A 152 -5.75 19.37 -22.51
CA TYR A 152 -4.43 19.99 -22.52
C TYR A 152 -3.53 19.32 -21.50
N ALA A 153 -2.30 19.01 -21.88
CA ALA A 153 -1.23 18.62 -20.99
C ALA A 153 0.07 19.36 -21.38
N ARG A 154 0.80 19.84 -20.39
CA ARG A 154 2.12 20.45 -20.56
C ARG A 154 3.13 19.74 -19.65
N PHE A 155 4.22 19.29 -20.24
CA PHE A 155 5.35 18.68 -19.58
C PHE A 155 6.51 19.68 -19.57
N THR A 156 7.10 19.89 -18.40
CA THR A 156 8.24 20.80 -18.20
C THR A 156 9.18 20.23 -17.15
N TYR A 157 10.49 20.44 -17.32
CA TYR A 157 11.44 20.19 -16.25
C TYR A 157 11.30 21.26 -15.15
N GLU A 158 10.99 20.85 -13.91
CA GLU A 158 11.10 21.73 -12.74
C GLU A 158 12.52 21.66 -12.13
N SER A 159 13.15 20.48 -12.23
CA SER A 159 14.56 20.26 -11.94
C SER A 159 15.14 19.22 -12.92
N PRO A 160 16.47 19.02 -12.98
CA PRO A 160 17.10 18.11 -13.96
C PRO A 160 16.57 16.68 -13.96
N ASP A 161 16.02 16.22 -12.83
CA ASP A 161 15.51 14.86 -12.65
C ASP A 161 13.99 14.84 -12.39
N GLU A 162 13.28 15.97 -12.58
CA GLU A 162 11.86 16.09 -12.26
C GLU A 162 11.08 16.76 -13.39
N ILE A 163 10.20 15.98 -14.02
CA ILE A 163 9.23 16.46 -15.01
C ILE A 163 7.90 16.69 -14.30
N VAL A 164 7.36 17.89 -14.45
CA VAL A 164 6.03 18.27 -13.99
C VAL A 164 5.04 18.23 -15.16
N VAL A 165 3.86 17.70 -14.89
CA VAL A 165 2.74 17.61 -15.82
C VAL A 165 1.61 18.51 -15.34
N GLN A 166 1.27 19.52 -16.13
CA GLN A 166 0.16 20.44 -15.88
C GLN A 166 -0.96 20.18 -16.88
N HIS A 167 -2.19 19.97 -16.43
CA HIS A 167 -3.26 19.55 -17.34
C HIS A 167 -4.65 20.11 -16.97
N PHE A 168 -5.55 20.01 -17.95
CA PHE A 168 -6.99 20.12 -17.75
C PHE A 168 -7.74 19.26 -18.78
N ASP A 169 -8.93 18.79 -18.42
CA ASP A 169 -9.93 18.24 -19.33
C ASP A 169 -11.25 18.93 -19.08
N ARG A 170 -11.76 19.68 -20.07
CA ARG A 170 -13.01 20.44 -19.96
C ARG A 170 -14.23 19.55 -19.59
N HIS A 171 -14.11 18.25 -19.76
CA HIS A 171 -15.19 17.28 -19.59
C HIS A 171 -14.84 16.11 -18.67
N ASP A 172 -13.69 16.15 -17.97
CA ASP A 172 -13.25 15.11 -17.03
C ASP A 172 -13.39 13.69 -17.59
N THR A 173 -12.79 13.45 -18.76
CA THR A 173 -12.99 12.20 -19.49
C THR A 173 -11.98 11.13 -19.11
N GLU A 174 -12.50 9.93 -18.81
CA GLU A 174 -11.71 8.74 -18.49
C GLU A 174 -10.54 8.49 -19.46
N SER A 175 -10.77 8.62 -20.77
CA SER A 175 -9.72 8.36 -21.77
C SER A 175 -8.49 9.26 -21.67
N PHE A 176 -8.66 10.51 -21.25
CA PHE A 176 -7.54 11.44 -21.15
C PHE A 176 -6.74 11.19 -19.88
N SER A 177 -7.46 10.99 -18.77
CA SER A 177 -6.84 10.66 -17.50
C SER A 177 -6.11 9.31 -17.54
N GLU A 178 -6.69 8.28 -18.16
CA GLU A 178 -6.03 7.00 -18.42
C GLU A 178 -4.75 7.18 -19.24
N TRP A 179 -4.79 8.03 -20.28
CA TRP A 179 -3.62 8.26 -21.13
C TRP A 179 -2.49 9.00 -20.40
N LEU A 180 -2.84 9.99 -19.56
CA LEU A 180 -1.88 10.66 -18.68
C LEU A 180 -1.39 9.77 -17.53
N GLY A 181 -2.02 8.61 -17.30
CA GLY A 181 -1.74 7.76 -16.15
C GLY A 181 -2.20 8.38 -14.83
N ILE A 182 -3.21 9.25 -14.82
CA ILE A 182 -3.74 9.78 -13.55
C ILE A 182 -4.39 8.62 -12.79
N PRO A 183 -4.01 8.37 -11.52
CA PRO A 183 -4.58 7.30 -10.73
C PRO A 183 -6.11 7.42 -10.65
N GLU A 184 -6.81 6.29 -10.89
CA GLU A 184 -8.29 6.29 -10.95
C GLU A 184 -8.92 6.85 -9.67
N ASP A 185 -8.26 6.69 -8.52
CA ASP A 185 -8.74 7.17 -7.24
C ASP A 185 -8.70 8.68 -7.06
N GLU A 186 -7.79 9.39 -7.73
CA GLU A 186 -7.73 10.86 -7.66
C GLU A 186 -8.93 11.52 -8.37
N ILE A 187 -9.49 10.84 -9.36
CA ILE A 187 -10.51 11.38 -10.29
C ILE A 187 -11.78 10.52 -10.31
N ALA A 188 -11.88 9.54 -9.41
CA ALA A 188 -12.95 8.54 -9.44
C ALA A 188 -14.32 9.20 -9.37
N PHE A 189 -14.48 10.25 -8.56
CA PHE A 189 -15.74 10.97 -8.44
C PHE A 189 -16.03 11.87 -9.64
N ASP A 190 -15.01 12.45 -10.27
CA ASP A 190 -15.18 13.29 -11.46
C ASP A 190 -15.61 12.44 -12.67
N ILE A 191 -15.00 11.25 -12.82
CA ILE A 191 -15.31 10.32 -13.92
C ILE A 191 -16.55 9.48 -13.63
N LYS A 192 -16.60 8.79 -12.49
CA LYS A 192 -17.71 7.87 -12.17
C LYS A 192 -18.95 8.61 -11.67
N GLY A 193 -18.81 9.84 -11.17
CA GLY A 193 -19.90 10.59 -10.56
C GLY A 193 -20.36 9.99 -9.23
N SER A 194 -21.61 10.25 -8.88
CA SER A 194 -22.20 9.87 -7.59
C SER A 194 -22.38 8.36 -7.40
N VAL A 195 -22.23 7.92 -6.15
CA VAL A 195 -22.58 6.57 -5.68
C VAL A 195 -24.09 6.47 -5.54
N ARG A 196 -24.68 5.40 -6.06
CA ARG A 196 -26.13 5.13 -6.02
C ARG A 196 -26.45 3.83 -5.29
N VAL A 197 -27.16 3.93 -4.17
CA VAL A 197 -27.63 2.81 -3.35
C VAL A 197 -29.13 2.61 -3.55
N TYR A 198 -29.51 1.44 -4.05
CA TYR A 198 -30.89 1.09 -4.38
C TYR A 198 -31.51 0.29 -3.23
N THR A 199 -32.69 0.72 -2.78
CA THR A 199 -33.45 0.07 -1.70
C THR A 199 -34.96 0.15 -1.96
N LYS A 200 -35.76 -0.35 -1.02
CA LYS A 200 -37.22 -0.25 -1.01
C LYS A 200 -37.72 0.39 0.27
N ILE A 201 -38.57 1.40 0.12
CA ILE A 201 -39.28 2.07 1.22
C ILE A 201 -40.77 1.89 0.97
N ASP A 202 -41.47 1.21 1.89
CA ASP A 202 -42.91 0.95 1.78
C ASP A 202 -43.33 0.34 0.43
N GLY A 203 -42.47 -0.52 -0.14
CA GLY A 203 -42.68 -1.17 -1.43
C GLY A 203 -42.34 -0.32 -2.65
N ILE A 204 -41.92 0.93 -2.47
CA ILE A 204 -41.47 1.83 -3.53
C ILE A 204 -39.96 1.69 -3.69
N ASN A 205 -39.49 1.53 -4.94
CA ASN A 205 -38.07 1.54 -5.24
C ASN A 205 -37.51 2.94 -5.01
N THR A 206 -36.49 3.05 -4.16
CA THR A 206 -35.85 4.31 -3.79
C THR A 206 -34.35 4.20 -4.08
N VAL A 207 -33.77 5.31 -4.53
CA VAL A 207 -32.32 5.44 -4.77
C VAL A 207 -31.79 6.56 -3.89
N PHE A 208 -30.79 6.25 -3.09
CA PHE A 208 -29.96 7.24 -2.41
C PHE A 208 -28.76 7.53 -3.31
N GLU A 209 -28.52 8.79 -3.58
CA GLU A 209 -27.39 9.26 -4.40
C GLU A 209 -26.47 10.08 -3.49
N PHE A 210 -25.20 9.71 -3.45
CA PHE A 210 -24.16 10.33 -2.64
C PHE A 210 -23.06 10.83 -3.60
N ASP A 211 -22.83 12.13 -3.60
CA ASP A 211 -21.63 12.71 -4.23
C ASP A 211 -20.39 12.51 -3.33
N GLN A 212 -19.25 13.05 -3.75
CA GLN A 212 -17.99 12.92 -3.01
C GLN A 212 -18.07 13.53 -1.61
N GLU A 213 -18.66 14.72 -1.48
CA GLU A 213 -18.81 15.40 -0.19
C GLU A 213 -19.70 14.55 0.74
N ASP A 214 -20.79 14.02 0.22
CA ASP A 214 -21.69 13.14 0.94
C ASP A 214 -21.01 11.84 1.38
N ILE A 215 -20.19 11.23 0.54
CA ILE A 215 -19.41 10.05 0.89
C ILE A 215 -18.50 10.36 2.09
N THR A 216 -17.70 11.41 1.97
CA THR A 216 -16.70 11.77 2.99
C THR A 216 -17.36 12.17 4.30
N THR A 217 -18.45 12.95 4.25
CA THR A 217 -19.08 13.48 5.46
C THR A 217 -20.08 12.53 6.10
N LYS A 218 -20.87 11.79 5.29
CA LYS A 218 -21.96 10.95 5.80
C LYS A 218 -21.52 9.51 6.01
N LEU A 219 -20.84 8.90 5.03
CA LEU A 219 -20.52 7.47 5.05
C LEU A 219 -19.18 7.16 5.71
N LEU A 220 -18.15 8.00 5.52
CA LEU A 220 -16.82 7.79 6.11
C LEU A 220 -16.62 8.60 7.39
N GLY A 221 -17.10 9.85 7.42
CA GLY A 221 -16.88 10.80 8.51
C GLY A 221 -17.96 10.81 9.60
N SER A 222 -19.02 10.00 9.51
CA SER A 222 -20.09 9.98 10.51
C SER A 222 -20.58 8.58 10.85
N ASP A 223 -20.90 8.35 12.13
CA ASP A 223 -21.64 7.17 12.58
C ASP A 223 -23.14 7.22 12.25
N SER A 224 -23.59 8.29 11.60
CA SER A 224 -25.01 8.58 11.39
C SER A 224 -25.59 7.87 10.16
N TYR A 225 -24.74 7.62 9.16
CA TYR A 225 -25.03 6.70 8.08
C TYR A 225 -24.11 5.48 8.21
N ASP A 226 -24.65 4.30 7.97
CA ASP A 226 -23.85 3.08 7.91
C ASP A 226 -24.33 2.20 6.77
N LEU A 227 -23.39 1.66 6.01
CA LEU A 227 -23.64 0.77 4.89
C LEU A 227 -22.98 -0.57 5.19
N SER A 228 -23.57 -1.42 6.01
CA SER A 228 -22.97 -2.67 6.48
C SER A 228 -23.97 -3.83 6.44
N ALA A 229 -23.48 -5.07 6.40
CA ALA A 229 -24.30 -6.28 6.52
C ALA A 229 -25.51 -6.34 5.54
N GLY A 230 -25.33 -5.87 4.31
CA GLY A 230 -26.40 -5.80 3.30
C GLY A 230 -27.47 -4.72 3.56
N GLN A 231 -27.22 -3.77 4.46
CA GLN A 231 -28.17 -2.73 4.86
C GLN A 231 -27.58 -1.32 4.77
N LEU A 232 -28.46 -0.35 4.49
CA LEU A 232 -28.22 1.07 4.63
C LEU A 232 -29.00 1.58 5.83
N LYS A 233 -28.29 2.10 6.83
CA LYS A 233 -28.82 2.82 7.97
C LYS A 233 -28.67 4.32 7.70
N THR A 234 -29.76 5.05 7.83
CA THR A 234 -29.81 6.51 7.74
C THR A 234 -30.17 7.10 9.11
N PRO A 235 -29.88 8.39 9.35
CA PRO A 235 -30.19 9.02 10.63
C PRO A 235 -31.69 8.92 10.94
N ASN A 236 -32.02 8.44 12.15
CA ASN A 236 -33.38 8.35 12.68
C ASN A 236 -34.34 7.39 11.94
N GLU A 237 -33.85 6.50 11.09
CA GLU A 237 -34.68 5.49 10.41
C GLU A 237 -34.21 4.06 10.70
N SER A 238 -35.09 3.09 10.49
CA SER A 238 -34.72 1.67 10.58
C SER A 238 -33.79 1.28 9.43
N PRO A 239 -32.79 0.40 9.65
CA PRO A 239 -31.92 -0.11 8.60
C PRO A 239 -32.71 -0.71 7.44
N ARG A 240 -32.29 -0.40 6.21
CA ARG A 240 -32.97 -0.80 4.99
C ARG A 240 -32.11 -1.75 4.19
N ARG A 241 -32.69 -2.83 3.69
CA ARG A 241 -31.96 -3.77 2.83
C ARG A 241 -31.52 -3.07 1.54
N VAL A 242 -30.25 -3.25 1.20
CA VAL A 242 -29.69 -2.80 -0.07
C VAL A 242 -29.96 -3.87 -1.13
N GLU A 243 -30.56 -3.47 -2.24
CA GLU A 243 -30.81 -4.37 -3.38
C GLU A 243 -29.67 -4.32 -4.40
N LYS A 244 -29.01 -3.18 -4.53
CA LYS A 244 -27.94 -2.94 -5.50
C LYS A 244 -27.15 -1.69 -5.12
N ILE A 245 -25.86 -1.69 -5.41
CA ILE A 245 -25.00 -0.50 -5.37
C ILE A 245 -24.38 -0.27 -6.75
N ARG A 246 -24.22 0.99 -7.11
CA ARG A 246 -23.45 1.42 -8.29
C ARG A 246 -22.58 2.60 -7.94
N TRP A 247 -21.44 2.68 -8.61
CA TRP A 247 -20.64 3.88 -8.71
C TRP A 247 -20.38 4.11 -10.19
N GLY A 248 -20.94 5.19 -10.73
CA GLY A 248 -21.05 5.41 -12.17
C GLY A 248 -21.72 4.24 -12.90
N HIS A 249 -21.00 3.67 -13.86
CA HIS A 249 -21.48 2.52 -14.63
C HIS A 249 -21.23 1.17 -13.94
N LYS A 250 -20.26 1.09 -13.02
CA LYS A 250 -19.91 -0.14 -12.30
C LYS A 250 -21.06 -0.57 -11.39
N LYS A 251 -21.29 -1.88 -11.32
CA LYS A 251 -22.25 -2.51 -10.42
C LYS A 251 -21.47 -3.48 -9.55
N TYR A 252 -21.66 -3.37 -8.25
CA TYR A 252 -21.03 -4.22 -7.25
C TYR A 252 -21.88 -5.46 -6.95
N ALA A 253 -21.22 -6.55 -6.61
CA ALA A 253 -21.88 -7.79 -6.20
C ALA A 253 -22.55 -7.61 -4.83
N ASP A 254 -21.86 -6.97 -3.90
CA ASP A 254 -22.31 -6.73 -2.52
C ASP A 254 -21.78 -5.39 -1.96
N ILE A 255 -22.08 -5.15 -0.68
CA ILE A 255 -21.67 -3.95 0.05
C ILE A 255 -20.17 -3.96 0.34
N ASP A 256 -19.60 -5.14 0.60
CA ASP A 256 -18.24 -5.27 1.11
C ASP A 256 -17.24 -5.00 -0.02
N GLU A 257 -17.51 -5.52 -1.23
CA GLU A 257 -16.76 -5.19 -2.45
C GLU A 257 -16.80 -3.68 -2.74
N PHE A 258 -17.99 -3.06 -2.64
CA PHE A 258 -18.13 -1.62 -2.84
C PHE A 258 -17.34 -0.82 -1.80
N LYS A 259 -17.46 -1.19 -0.52
CA LYS A 259 -16.74 -0.53 0.57
C LYS A 259 -15.24 -0.64 0.37
N GLN A 260 -14.71 -1.82 0.03
CA GLN A 260 -13.29 -1.99 -0.21
C GLN A 260 -12.77 -1.08 -1.33
N GLU A 261 -13.51 -0.93 -2.45
CA GLU A 261 -13.13 0.03 -3.49
C GLU A 261 -13.21 1.47 -2.99
N LEU A 262 -14.31 1.85 -2.32
CA LEU A 262 -14.52 3.19 -1.80
C LEU A 262 -13.40 3.63 -0.84
N LEU A 263 -13.03 2.77 0.09
CA LEU A 263 -12.02 3.06 1.10
C LEU A 263 -10.64 3.20 0.48
N LYS A 264 -10.28 2.32 -0.47
CA LYS A 264 -9.02 2.40 -1.20
C LYS A 264 -8.95 3.67 -2.01
N THR A 265 -10.03 4.04 -2.68
CA THR A 265 -10.10 5.29 -3.44
C THR A 265 -9.95 6.51 -2.54
N ASN A 266 -10.65 6.55 -1.42
CA ASN A 266 -10.54 7.68 -0.47
C ASN A 266 -9.13 7.84 0.14
N ARG A 267 -8.29 6.81 0.08
CA ARG A 267 -6.94 6.79 0.64
C ARG A 267 -5.83 6.71 -0.42
N ASN A 268 -6.16 6.87 -1.70
CA ASN A 268 -5.24 6.75 -2.83
C ASN A 268 -4.47 5.40 -2.86
N LEU A 269 -5.12 4.32 -2.45
CA LEU A 269 -4.54 2.98 -2.35
C LEU A 269 -4.93 2.06 -3.52
N SER A 270 -5.77 2.50 -4.45
CA SER A 270 -6.33 1.62 -5.49
C SER A 270 -5.21 1.06 -6.37
N ARG A 271 -4.32 1.94 -6.82
CA ARG A 271 -3.12 1.58 -7.60
C ARG A 271 -2.21 0.58 -6.87
N ALA A 272 -2.01 0.76 -5.57
CA ALA A 272 -1.18 -0.15 -4.78
C ALA A 272 -1.75 -1.58 -4.76
N PHE A 273 -3.05 -1.68 -4.51
CA PHE A 273 -3.74 -2.97 -4.44
C PHE A 273 -3.81 -3.65 -5.81
N ASP A 274 -4.09 -2.89 -6.87
CA ASP A 274 -4.08 -3.43 -8.23
C ASP A 274 -2.69 -3.87 -8.65
N MET A 275 -1.65 -3.11 -8.29
CA MET A 275 -0.26 -3.52 -8.52
C MET A 275 0.04 -4.84 -7.82
N TYR A 276 -0.37 -4.99 -6.55
CA TYR A 276 -0.18 -6.26 -5.84
C TYR A 276 -0.93 -7.42 -6.52
N ASN A 277 -2.22 -7.23 -6.83
CA ASN A 277 -3.07 -8.29 -7.35
C ASN A 277 -2.72 -8.70 -8.79
N ASN A 278 -2.34 -7.75 -9.65
CA ASN A 278 -2.09 -8.01 -11.06
C ASN A 278 -0.63 -8.33 -11.34
N HIS A 279 0.30 -7.72 -10.60
CA HIS A 279 1.72 -7.74 -10.94
C HIS A 279 2.60 -8.41 -9.89
N ILE A 280 2.20 -8.52 -8.62
CA ILE A 280 3.09 -9.09 -7.60
C ILE A 280 2.64 -10.48 -7.16
N SER A 281 1.36 -10.66 -6.83
CA SER A 281 0.82 -11.94 -6.36
C SER A 281 0.81 -13.03 -7.44
N ASN A 282 0.67 -12.65 -8.72
CA ASN A 282 0.48 -13.58 -9.84
C ASN A 282 1.69 -13.69 -10.80
N SER A 283 2.65 -12.75 -10.77
CA SER A 283 3.68 -12.65 -11.83
C SER A 283 5.07 -13.21 -11.46
N LEU A 284 5.25 -13.69 -10.23
CA LEU A 284 6.57 -14.06 -9.74
C LEU A 284 6.90 -15.51 -10.10
N ASP A 285 7.46 -15.67 -11.30
CA ASP A 285 8.27 -16.82 -11.68
C ASP A 285 9.21 -17.17 -10.52
N SER A 286 9.06 -18.38 -9.98
CA SER A 286 9.59 -18.83 -8.68
C SER A 286 11.13 -18.95 -8.61
N PHE A 287 11.86 -18.31 -9.52
CA PHE A 287 13.31 -18.42 -9.67
C PHE A 287 14.08 -17.14 -9.32
N PHE A 288 13.40 -16.03 -9.11
CA PHE A 288 14.02 -14.72 -8.88
C PHE A 288 13.75 -14.22 -7.47
N THR A 289 14.75 -13.62 -6.84
CA THR A 289 14.60 -12.94 -5.55
C THR A 289 13.89 -11.61 -5.78
N VAL A 290 12.86 -11.34 -4.96
CA VAL A 290 12.10 -10.09 -5.00
C VAL A 290 12.16 -9.43 -3.64
N THR A 291 12.51 -8.16 -3.62
CA THR A 291 12.72 -7.40 -2.38
C THR A 291 11.83 -6.16 -2.38
N ASP A 292 11.09 -5.99 -1.29
CA ASP A 292 10.18 -4.89 -1.02
C ASP A 292 10.91 -3.74 -0.31
N TYR A 293 11.15 -2.64 -1.00
CA TYR A 293 11.73 -1.41 -0.45
C TYR A 293 10.63 -0.42 -0.08
N GLU A 294 10.96 0.63 0.67
CA GLU A 294 10.00 1.65 1.08
C GLU A 294 9.20 2.24 -0.08
N ASN A 295 9.88 2.59 -1.18
CA ASN A 295 9.30 3.31 -2.32
C ASN A 295 9.29 2.50 -3.63
N LYS A 296 9.76 1.25 -3.63
CA LYS A 296 9.85 0.41 -4.83
C LYS A 296 9.90 -1.07 -4.52
N ILE A 297 9.71 -1.89 -5.54
CA ILE A 297 9.94 -3.34 -5.52
C ILE A 297 11.07 -3.61 -6.51
N VAL A 298 12.05 -4.42 -6.10
CA VAL A 298 13.19 -4.79 -6.95
C VAL A 298 13.14 -6.29 -7.21
N LYS A 299 13.15 -6.67 -8.49
CA LYS A 299 13.18 -8.05 -8.95
C LYS A 299 14.52 -8.33 -9.62
N GLU A 300 15.31 -9.23 -9.04
CA GLU A 300 16.60 -9.63 -9.59
C GLU A 300 16.40 -10.63 -10.74
N THR A 301 16.63 -10.20 -11.99
CA THR A 301 16.48 -11.05 -13.18
C THR A 301 17.83 -11.49 -13.75
N ALA A 302 17.81 -12.44 -14.70
CA ALA A 302 19.02 -12.84 -15.43
C ALA A 302 19.69 -11.69 -16.22
N ASN A 303 18.95 -10.62 -16.51
CA ASN A 303 19.41 -9.47 -17.29
C ASN A 303 19.71 -8.23 -16.42
N GLY A 304 19.63 -8.34 -15.09
CA GLY A 304 19.77 -7.24 -14.14
C GLY A 304 18.54 -7.05 -13.26
N ALA A 305 18.53 -5.99 -12.46
CA ALA A 305 17.43 -5.66 -11.58
C ALA A 305 16.32 -4.89 -12.34
N GLU A 306 15.09 -5.37 -12.24
CA GLU A 306 13.89 -4.65 -12.65
C GLU A 306 13.32 -3.92 -11.43
N GLU A 307 13.13 -2.60 -11.54
CA GLU A 307 12.59 -1.78 -10.47
C GLU A 307 11.17 -1.33 -10.80
N ILE A 308 10.24 -1.53 -9.85
CA ILE A 308 8.84 -1.12 -9.96
C ILE A 308 8.60 -0.10 -8.85
N LYS A 309 8.39 1.18 -9.21
CA LYS A 309 8.10 2.25 -8.24
C LYS A 309 6.73 2.03 -7.59
N LYS A 310 6.63 2.25 -6.28
CA LYS A 310 5.36 2.21 -5.54
C LYS A 310 4.63 3.54 -5.66
N PRO A 311 3.28 3.54 -5.58
CA PRO A 311 2.54 4.79 -5.47
C PRO A 311 2.93 5.52 -4.17
N LYS A 312 3.00 6.85 -4.25
CA LYS A 312 3.28 7.71 -3.10
C LYS A 312 2.01 7.87 -2.27
N VAL A 313 2.00 7.27 -1.09
CA VAL A 313 0.86 7.27 -0.16
C VAL A 313 1.32 7.57 1.26
N ASP A 314 0.42 8.02 2.12
CA ASP A 314 0.70 8.34 3.53
C ASP A 314 0.81 7.08 4.41
N PHE A 315 1.23 5.96 3.85
CA PHE A 315 1.38 4.67 4.52
C PHE A 315 2.76 4.08 4.24
N ALA A 316 3.33 3.40 5.23
CA ALA A 316 4.35 2.39 5.00
C ALA A 316 3.69 1.21 4.27
N LEU A 317 3.74 1.27 2.94
CA LEU A 317 3.02 0.37 2.06
C LEU A 317 3.85 -0.89 1.78
N SER A 318 3.37 -2.05 2.23
CA SER A 318 4.07 -3.34 2.06
C SER A 318 3.44 -4.24 0.99
N PHE A 319 4.30 -4.95 0.27
CA PHE A 319 3.97 -5.96 -0.74
C PHE A 319 4.54 -7.35 -0.36
N VAL A 320 5.02 -7.51 0.87
CA VAL A 320 5.63 -8.74 1.38
C VAL A 320 4.70 -9.94 1.21
N ASN A 321 5.25 -11.07 0.77
CA ASN A 321 4.50 -12.32 0.71
C ASN A 321 5.48 -13.50 0.83
N ASN A 322 5.05 -14.72 0.48
CA ASN A 322 5.92 -15.89 0.53
C ASN A 322 7.11 -15.87 -0.45
N GLN A 323 7.15 -14.91 -1.37
CA GLN A 323 8.18 -14.77 -2.41
C GLN A 323 8.82 -13.37 -2.43
N VAL A 324 8.28 -12.44 -1.64
CA VAL A 324 8.73 -11.04 -1.58
C VAL A 324 9.17 -10.76 -0.15
N GLU A 325 10.46 -10.57 0.04
CA GLU A 325 11.06 -10.27 1.34
C GLU A 325 11.12 -8.76 1.57
N MET A 326 11.04 -8.31 2.83
CA MET A 326 11.21 -6.89 3.14
C MET A 326 12.69 -6.50 3.12
N HIS A 327 13.01 -5.38 2.49
CA HIS A 327 14.37 -4.83 2.50
C HIS A 327 14.85 -4.58 3.93
N VAL A 328 15.95 -5.25 4.33
CA VAL A 328 16.43 -5.30 5.72
C VAL A 328 16.62 -3.91 6.36
N PRO A 329 17.29 -2.92 5.73
CA PRO A 329 17.37 -1.56 6.27
C PRO A 329 16.01 -0.90 6.53
N TRP A 330 15.03 -1.09 5.63
CA TRP A 330 13.70 -0.50 5.79
C TRP A 330 12.91 -1.18 6.92
N ARG A 331 12.93 -2.52 6.95
CA ARG A 331 12.39 -3.32 8.06
C ARG A 331 12.95 -2.92 9.41
N SER A 332 14.27 -2.75 9.48
CA SER A 332 14.97 -2.33 10.69
C SER A 332 14.58 -0.90 11.09
N GLU A 333 14.45 0.01 10.13
CA GLU A 333 13.99 1.37 10.41
C GLU A 333 12.58 1.39 11.00
N LEU A 334 11.60 0.72 10.36
CA LEU A 334 10.24 0.60 10.89
C LEU A 334 10.23 0.02 12.31
N SER A 335 10.99 -1.06 12.54
CA SER A 335 11.02 -1.76 13.83
C SER A 335 11.63 -0.95 14.97
N LYS A 336 12.45 0.08 14.69
CA LYS A 336 12.94 1.00 15.74
C LYS A 336 11.81 1.82 16.36
N HIS A 337 10.76 2.08 15.57
CA HIS A 337 9.64 2.92 15.98
C HIS A 337 8.49 2.14 16.61
N PHE A 338 8.53 0.80 16.60
CA PHE A 338 7.42 -0.04 17.05
C PHE A 338 6.94 0.24 18.47
N LEU A 339 7.86 0.40 19.43
CA LEU A 339 7.56 0.71 20.84
C LEU A 339 8.26 2.03 21.25
N SER A 340 8.39 2.99 20.33
CA SER A 340 8.96 4.31 20.61
C SER A 340 7.87 5.32 20.99
N GLU A 341 8.26 6.44 21.62
CA GLU A 341 7.36 7.57 21.88
C GLU A 341 7.15 8.47 20.64
N HIS A 342 7.56 8.03 19.45
CA HIS A 342 7.41 8.79 18.21
C HIS A 342 5.97 8.78 17.70
N GLU A 343 5.69 9.53 16.63
CA GLU A 343 4.38 9.53 15.99
C GLU A 343 4.01 8.12 15.51
N PRO A 344 2.71 7.74 15.55
CA PRO A 344 2.27 6.45 15.07
C PRO A 344 2.58 6.25 13.59
N ILE A 345 3.06 5.04 13.25
CA ILE A 345 3.38 4.70 11.86
C ILE A 345 2.16 4.02 11.22
N PRO A 346 1.52 4.65 10.22
CA PRO A 346 0.49 4.00 9.42
C PRO A 346 1.13 2.94 8.52
N ILE A 347 0.70 1.69 8.65
CA ILE A 347 1.15 0.56 7.82
C ILE A 347 -0.05 0.02 7.07
N CYS A 348 0.12 -0.25 5.79
CA CYS A 348 -0.87 -0.90 4.96
C CYS A 348 -0.19 -1.97 4.10
N HIS A 349 -0.77 -3.15 4.07
CA HIS A 349 -0.37 -4.23 3.19
C HIS A 349 -1.28 -4.25 1.95
N ALA A 350 -0.70 -4.09 0.75
CA ALA A 350 -1.45 -3.94 -0.50
C ALA A 350 -2.24 -5.19 -0.91
N GLY A 351 -1.87 -6.35 -0.40
CA GLY A 351 -2.54 -7.63 -0.66
C GLY A 351 -3.61 -8.07 0.35
N ALA A 352 -3.91 -7.26 1.37
CA ALA A 352 -4.88 -7.62 2.41
C ALA A 352 -6.00 -6.57 2.47
N GLU A 353 -7.23 -6.98 2.82
CA GLU A 353 -8.39 -6.07 2.86
C GLU A 353 -8.10 -4.84 3.72
N PHE A 354 -8.51 -3.67 3.24
CA PHE A 354 -8.23 -2.40 3.90
C PHE A 354 -9.29 -2.12 4.97
N SER A 355 -8.87 -1.53 6.10
CA SER A 355 -9.74 -1.10 7.18
C SER A 355 -9.49 0.38 7.50
N GLU A 356 -10.56 1.19 7.61
CA GLU A 356 -10.42 2.58 8.10
C GLU A 356 -10.06 2.65 9.58
N SER A 357 -10.45 1.65 10.36
CA SER A 357 -10.09 1.54 11.77
C SER A 357 -8.80 0.75 11.87
N ALA A 358 -7.70 1.44 12.15
CA ALA A 358 -6.41 0.81 12.31
C ALA A 358 -6.38 -0.11 13.54
N TYR A 359 -5.85 -1.31 13.36
CA TYR A 359 -5.44 -2.14 14.49
C TYR A 359 -4.16 -1.55 15.10
N GLN A 360 -4.25 -1.17 16.37
CA GLN A 360 -3.13 -0.60 17.11
C GLN A 360 -2.24 -1.71 17.68
N LEU A 361 -0.99 -1.72 17.25
CA LEU A 361 0.05 -2.62 17.76
C LEU A 361 1.25 -1.78 18.16
N GLY A 362 1.39 -1.48 19.46
CA GLY A 362 2.33 -0.47 19.93
C GLY A 362 2.12 0.87 19.22
N ASN A 363 3.16 1.37 18.57
CA ASN A 363 3.14 2.59 17.77
C ASN A 363 2.75 2.34 16.29
N PHE A 364 2.61 1.08 15.86
CA PHE A 364 2.09 0.78 14.53
C PHE A 364 0.57 0.95 14.49
N ARG A 365 0.08 1.42 13.35
CA ARG A 365 -1.34 1.53 13.01
C ARG A 365 -1.56 0.73 11.74
N ILE A 366 -2.00 -0.52 11.88
CA ILE A 366 -2.19 -1.43 10.74
C ILE A 366 -3.58 -1.20 10.15
N TYR A 367 -3.66 -0.67 8.93
CA TYR A 367 -4.91 -0.34 8.24
C TYR A 367 -5.41 -1.49 7.35
N ASN A 368 -5.26 -2.72 7.84
CA ASN A 368 -5.83 -3.90 7.20
C ASN A 368 -6.77 -4.62 8.17
N GLU A 369 -7.71 -5.39 7.63
CA GLU A 369 -8.57 -6.22 8.46
C GLU A 369 -7.74 -7.31 9.15
N ILE A 370 -7.79 -7.33 10.49
CA ILE A 370 -7.14 -8.32 11.34
C ILE A 370 -8.24 -9.00 12.16
N THR A 371 -8.35 -10.32 12.01
CA THR A 371 -9.31 -11.13 12.77
C THR A 371 -8.56 -11.91 13.84
N LEU A 372 -8.80 -11.56 15.10
CA LEU A 372 -8.30 -12.26 16.27
C LEU A 372 -9.46 -12.61 17.20
N THR A 373 -9.30 -13.63 18.03
CA THR A 373 -10.23 -13.89 19.14
C THR A 373 -10.02 -12.86 20.25
N GLY A 374 -11.04 -12.60 21.07
CA GLY A 374 -10.91 -11.66 22.19
C GLY A 374 -9.87 -12.07 23.23
N ALA A 375 -9.59 -13.37 23.37
CA ALA A 375 -8.50 -13.88 24.21
C ALA A 375 -7.14 -13.51 23.61
N GLN A 376 -6.91 -13.81 22.33
CA GLN A 376 -5.67 -13.45 21.61
C GLN A 376 -5.39 -11.94 21.65
N GLU A 377 -6.41 -11.10 21.43
CA GLU A 377 -6.24 -9.64 21.51
C GLU A 377 -5.82 -9.17 22.90
N THR A 378 -6.39 -9.78 23.94
CA THR A 378 -6.09 -9.43 25.33
C THR A 378 -4.66 -9.83 25.66
N TYR A 379 -4.29 -11.08 25.33
CA TYR A 379 -2.95 -11.58 25.54
C TYR A 379 -1.89 -10.75 24.81
N ILE A 380 -2.10 -10.42 23.54
CA ILE A 380 -1.17 -9.55 22.77
C ILE A 380 -1.00 -8.19 23.45
N LYS A 381 -2.09 -7.60 23.96
CA LYS A 381 -2.03 -6.32 24.68
C LYS A 381 -1.23 -6.42 25.97
N ASP A 382 -1.42 -7.48 26.75
CA ASP A 382 -0.71 -7.69 28.02
C ASP A 382 0.78 -7.93 27.78
N VAL A 383 1.13 -8.71 26.74
CA VAL A 383 2.52 -8.94 26.32
C VAL A 383 3.17 -7.63 25.87
N LEU A 384 2.48 -6.84 25.05
CA LEU A 384 2.99 -5.55 24.59
C LEU A 384 3.19 -4.56 25.74
N LYS A 385 2.23 -4.50 26.66
CA LYS A 385 2.32 -3.61 27.81
C LYS A 385 3.53 -3.97 28.69
N THR A 386 3.75 -5.26 28.90
CA THR A 386 4.95 -5.79 29.56
C THR A 386 6.23 -5.38 28.82
N ALA A 387 6.26 -5.48 27.48
CA ALA A 387 7.40 -5.07 26.66
C ALA A 387 7.69 -3.56 26.75
N GLU A 388 6.66 -2.72 26.84
CA GLU A 388 6.78 -1.27 27.01
C GLU A 388 7.38 -0.91 28.37
N ASP A 389 6.89 -1.52 29.45
CA ASP A 389 7.33 -1.24 30.82
C ASP A 389 8.80 -1.65 31.05
N MET A 390 9.31 -2.59 30.25
CA MET A 390 10.72 -3.00 30.25
C MET A 390 11.69 -1.98 29.64
N GLY A 391 11.23 -0.95 28.93
CA GLY A 391 12.10 0.09 28.38
C GLY A 391 13.12 -0.43 27.36
N SER A 392 14.43 -0.25 27.60
CA SER A 392 15.50 -0.65 26.66
C SER A 392 16.15 -2.00 27.00
N ASN A 393 15.42 -2.87 27.68
CA ASN A 393 15.89 -4.19 28.12
C ASN A 393 15.87 -5.21 26.98
N ASN A 394 16.81 -6.14 26.96
CA ASN A 394 16.92 -7.18 25.94
C ASN A 394 15.66 -8.07 25.85
N LEU A 395 14.92 -8.24 26.95
CA LEU A 395 13.65 -8.98 26.91
C LEU A 395 12.55 -8.26 26.12
N ARG A 396 12.61 -6.94 25.92
CA ARG A 396 11.65 -6.22 25.08
C ARG A 396 11.61 -6.75 23.66
N ASP A 397 12.77 -7.06 23.08
CA ASP A 397 12.85 -7.63 21.73
C ASP A 397 12.28 -9.06 21.71
N VAL A 398 12.43 -9.83 22.79
CA VAL A 398 11.81 -11.15 22.92
C VAL A 398 10.29 -11.06 22.97
N PHE A 399 9.72 -10.16 23.77
CA PHE A 399 8.26 -9.97 23.80
C PHE A 399 7.72 -9.45 22.47
N SER A 400 8.44 -8.53 21.82
CA SER A 400 8.07 -8.04 20.49
C SER A 400 8.10 -9.18 19.47
N HIS A 401 9.11 -10.04 19.50
CA HIS A 401 9.19 -11.26 18.69
C HIS A 401 7.99 -12.19 18.95
N ILE A 402 7.65 -12.49 20.21
CA ILE A 402 6.50 -13.34 20.57
C ILE A 402 5.20 -12.76 19.99
N VAL A 403 4.96 -11.45 20.13
CA VAL A 403 3.77 -10.78 19.58
C VAL A 403 3.68 -10.96 18.07
N PHE A 404 4.77 -10.68 17.36
CA PHE A 404 4.79 -10.81 15.90
C PHE A 404 4.75 -12.26 15.43
N GLU A 405 5.23 -13.22 16.22
CA GLU A 405 5.14 -14.65 15.95
C GLU A 405 3.70 -15.17 16.09
N ILE A 406 2.96 -14.70 17.10
CA ILE A 406 1.53 -15.00 17.23
C ILE A 406 0.78 -14.44 16.03
N LEU A 407 1.04 -13.19 15.66
CA LEU A 407 0.40 -12.55 14.51
C LEU A 407 0.77 -13.23 13.18
N SER A 408 2.01 -13.69 13.01
CA SER A 408 2.44 -14.41 11.81
C SER A 408 1.79 -15.78 11.67
N ARG A 409 1.41 -16.42 12.78
CA ARG A 409 0.71 -17.70 12.78
C ARG A 409 -0.80 -17.55 12.59
N ASP A 410 -1.40 -16.58 13.29
CA ASP A 410 -2.85 -16.55 13.51
C ASP A 410 -3.59 -15.59 12.56
N VAL A 411 -2.88 -14.64 11.94
CA VAL A 411 -3.47 -13.71 10.95
C VAL A 411 -3.42 -14.31 9.54
N GLN A 412 -4.44 -14.03 8.73
CA GLN A 412 -4.55 -14.54 7.37
C GLN A 412 -3.46 -14.00 6.43
N LYS A 413 -3.17 -14.78 5.39
CA LYS A 413 -2.31 -14.35 4.28
C LYS A 413 -2.94 -13.15 3.56
N PRO A 414 -2.11 -12.20 3.07
CA PRO A 414 -0.64 -12.17 3.13
C PRO A 414 -0.04 -11.51 4.37
N LEU A 415 -0.84 -10.91 5.27
CA LEU A 415 -0.34 -10.16 6.44
C LEU A 415 0.59 -10.98 7.34
N CYS A 416 0.36 -12.29 7.44
CA CYS A 416 1.24 -13.19 8.19
C CYS A 416 2.72 -13.05 7.81
N TYR A 417 3.03 -12.83 6.53
CA TYR A 417 4.42 -12.70 6.07
C TYR A 417 5.04 -11.37 6.50
N LEU A 418 4.26 -10.29 6.49
CA LEU A 418 4.68 -9.00 7.03
C LEU A 418 4.98 -9.10 8.53
N PHE A 419 4.13 -9.79 9.30
CA PHE A 419 4.41 -10.02 10.72
C PHE A 419 5.62 -10.92 10.94
N ASN A 420 5.84 -11.92 10.09
CA ASN A 420 7.04 -12.75 10.12
C ASN A 420 8.33 -11.95 9.89
N GLU A 421 8.32 -10.94 9.02
CA GLU A 421 9.44 -10.02 8.83
C GLU A 421 9.78 -9.29 10.12
N PHE A 422 8.78 -8.70 10.79
CA PHE A 422 8.98 -8.04 12.07
C PHE A 422 9.43 -9.01 13.16
N SER A 423 8.82 -10.20 13.25
CA SER A 423 9.25 -11.27 14.17
C SER A 423 10.73 -11.58 14.01
N SER A 424 11.20 -11.74 12.76
CA SER A 424 12.58 -12.03 12.42
C SER A 424 13.54 -10.89 12.77
N GLU A 425 13.13 -9.64 12.60
CA GLU A 425 13.93 -8.46 12.99
C GLU A 425 14.13 -8.39 14.50
N PHE A 426 13.06 -8.53 15.29
CA PHE A 426 13.15 -8.50 16.76
C PHE A 426 13.95 -9.67 17.31
N HIS A 427 13.78 -10.87 16.73
CA HIS A 427 14.62 -12.02 17.04
C HIS A 427 16.10 -11.71 16.79
N SER A 428 16.43 -11.16 15.61
CA SER A 428 17.82 -10.83 15.25
C SER A 428 18.45 -9.80 16.20
N ARG A 429 17.67 -8.80 16.64
CA ARG A 429 18.11 -7.80 17.63
C ARG A 429 18.37 -8.41 18.99
N PHE A 430 17.46 -9.25 19.47
CA PHE A 430 17.64 -9.98 20.72
C PHE A 430 18.94 -10.79 20.68
N VAL A 431 19.11 -11.66 19.69
CA VAL A 431 20.31 -12.51 19.54
C VAL A 431 21.59 -11.68 19.46
N SER A 432 21.55 -10.54 18.78
CA SER A 432 22.72 -9.64 18.68
C SER A 432 23.05 -8.91 19.99
N SER A 433 22.09 -8.83 20.93
CA SER A 433 22.21 -8.13 22.22
C SER A 433 22.58 -9.04 23.39
N VAL A 434 22.52 -10.37 23.20
CA VAL A 434 22.71 -11.36 24.27
C VAL A 434 23.83 -12.36 23.96
N SER A 435 24.44 -12.82 25.03
CA SER A 435 25.31 -14.00 25.08
C SER A 435 24.97 -14.82 26.32
N ASP A 436 25.56 -16.01 26.43
CA ASP A 436 25.58 -16.75 27.69
C ASP A 436 26.08 -15.86 28.85
N ALA A 437 25.46 -16.00 30.02
CA ALA A 437 25.64 -15.14 31.20
C ALA A 437 25.19 -13.66 31.06
N THR A 438 24.48 -13.29 29.98
CA THR A 438 23.85 -11.96 29.92
C THR A 438 22.72 -11.88 30.92
N ARG A 439 22.77 -10.89 31.81
CA ARG A 439 21.74 -10.70 32.83
C ARG A 439 20.51 -10.02 32.26
N VAL A 440 19.35 -10.66 32.39
CA VAL A 440 18.06 -10.02 32.12
C VAL A 440 17.65 -9.18 33.33
N VAL A 441 17.05 -8.03 33.06
CA VAL A 441 16.45 -7.20 34.10
C VAL A 441 14.96 -7.55 34.14
N GLN A 442 14.39 -7.67 35.33
CA GLN A 442 12.94 -7.73 35.52
C GLN A 442 12.50 -6.43 36.17
N THR A 443 11.37 -5.89 35.73
CA THR A 443 10.84 -4.62 36.22
C THR A 443 9.67 -4.92 37.14
N GLU A 444 9.54 -4.24 38.27
CA GLU A 444 8.36 -4.42 39.13
C GLU A 444 7.13 -3.78 38.46
N GLY A 445 6.01 -4.51 38.40
CA GLY A 445 4.72 -4.01 37.89
C GLY A 445 4.33 -4.45 36.48
N GLU A 446 4.87 -5.56 35.99
CA GLU A 446 4.51 -6.17 34.69
C GLU A 446 3.05 -6.67 34.70
N GLU A 447 2.33 -6.52 33.58
CA GLU A 447 0.96 -7.07 33.43
C GLU A 447 0.96 -8.60 33.38
N ILE A 448 2.05 -9.19 32.87
CA ILE A 448 2.27 -10.63 32.85
C ILE A 448 3.31 -11.02 33.90
N ASP A 449 2.94 -11.97 34.76
CA ASP A 449 3.86 -12.59 35.69
C ASP A 449 4.93 -13.40 34.94
N LEU A 450 6.19 -13.01 35.10
CA LEU A 450 7.34 -13.71 34.52
C LEU A 450 7.97 -14.68 35.51
N GLU A 451 8.17 -15.91 35.04
CA GLU A 451 8.95 -16.91 35.76
C GLU A 451 10.18 -17.33 34.93
N PHE A 452 11.32 -17.51 35.60
CA PHE A 452 12.55 -18.00 34.98
C PHE A 452 12.96 -19.35 35.55
N LYS A 453 13.33 -20.30 34.70
CA LYS A 453 13.98 -21.56 35.09
C LYS A 453 15.25 -21.79 34.30
N SER A 454 16.28 -22.23 35.02
CA SER A 454 17.62 -22.46 34.47
C SER A 454 17.69 -23.73 33.61
N SER A 455 18.75 -23.85 32.80
CA SER A 455 19.02 -25.05 32.01
C SER A 455 19.11 -26.32 32.88
N PRO A 456 19.77 -26.33 34.06
CA PRO A 456 19.74 -27.47 34.97
C PRO A 456 18.36 -27.85 35.53
N TRP A 457 17.38 -26.95 35.56
CA TRP A 457 16.01 -27.32 35.94
C TRP A 457 15.32 -28.07 34.79
N PHE A 458 15.54 -27.61 33.55
CA PHE A 458 15.05 -28.24 32.34
C PHE A 458 15.63 -29.65 32.15
N ASP A 459 16.96 -29.78 32.29
CA ASP A 459 17.69 -31.04 32.09
C ASP A 459 17.36 -32.13 33.13
N ARG A 460 16.78 -31.77 34.27
CA ARG A 460 16.33 -32.74 35.29
C ARG A 460 15.10 -33.53 34.85
N GLN A 461 14.34 -33.01 33.89
CA GLN A 461 13.15 -33.67 33.39
C GLN A 461 13.57 -34.75 32.40
N SER A 462 13.28 -36.02 32.70
CA SER A 462 13.83 -37.13 31.91
C SER A 462 13.18 -37.28 30.54
N ASP A 463 11.96 -36.75 30.36
CA ASP A 463 11.23 -36.71 29.10
C ASP A 463 10.19 -35.57 29.06
N VAL A 464 9.48 -35.48 27.93
CA VAL A 464 8.39 -34.50 27.69
C VAL A 464 7.25 -34.65 28.71
N GLU A 465 6.98 -35.87 29.20
CA GLU A 465 5.93 -36.10 30.20
C GLU A 465 6.28 -35.48 31.55
N GLU A 466 7.49 -35.74 32.04
CA GLU A 466 7.96 -35.16 33.30
C GLU A 466 8.07 -33.63 33.20
N LEU A 467 8.49 -33.10 32.05
CA LEU A 467 8.54 -31.67 31.80
C LEU A 467 7.14 -31.03 31.84
N ALA A 468 6.18 -31.54 31.08
CA ALA A 468 4.80 -31.03 31.09
C ALA A 468 4.17 -31.16 32.48
N GLN A 469 4.45 -32.25 33.19
CA GLN A 469 3.98 -32.44 34.57
C GLN A 469 4.63 -31.46 35.54
N GLY A 470 5.94 -31.20 35.42
CA GLY A 470 6.68 -30.24 36.22
C GLY A 470 6.13 -28.83 36.03
N ILE A 471 5.94 -28.44 34.77
CA ILE A 471 5.30 -27.17 34.39
C ILE A 471 3.91 -27.04 35.04
N HIS A 472 3.02 -28.01 34.83
CA HIS A 472 1.66 -27.95 35.38
C HIS A 472 1.62 -27.93 36.93
N ARG A 473 2.59 -28.58 37.59
CA ARG A 473 2.67 -28.58 39.07
C ARG A 473 3.15 -27.26 39.64
N GLU A 474 4.13 -26.64 38.98
CA GLU A 474 4.77 -25.41 39.48
C GLU A 474 4.00 -24.14 39.04
N PHE A 475 3.27 -24.20 37.93
CA PHE A 475 2.60 -23.05 37.32
C PHE A 475 1.11 -23.31 37.16
N GLN A 476 0.34 -22.84 38.15
CA GLN A 476 -1.12 -22.97 38.18
C GLN A 476 -1.87 -21.70 37.78
N ASP A 477 -1.18 -20.55 37.74
CA ASP A 477 -1.74 -19.26 37.34
C ASP A 477 -1.27 -18.87 35.94
N SER A 478 -1.94 -17.90 35.31
CA SER A 478 -1.52 -17.37 34.01
C SER A 478 -0.15 -16.70 34.12
N ARG A 479 0.87 -17.25 33.45
CA ARG A 479 2.26 -16.79 33.52
C ARG A 479 2.98 -17.00 32.20
N LEU A 480 3.99 -16.16 31.94
CA LEU A 480 4.99 -16.44 30.91
C LEU A 480 6.24 -17.03 31.54
N LEU A 481 6.51 -18.29 31.23
CA LEU A 481 7.65 -19.05 31.72
C LEU A 481 8.79 -19.00 30.69
N PHE A 482 9.96 -18.56 31.11
CA PHE A 482 11.19 -18.63 30.35
C PHE A 482 12.10 -19.74 30.88
N LEU A 483 12.35 -20.74 30.05
CA LEU A 483 13.35 -21.79 30.31
C LEU A 483 14.67 -21.39 29.64
N GLY A 484 15.77 -21.56 30.35
CA GLY A 484 17.10 -21.12 29.93
C GLY A 484 17.49 -19.75 30.50
N ILE A 485 16.84 -19.32 31.59
CA ILE A 485 17.19 -18.11 32.35
C ILE A 485 17.23 -18.49 33.83
N SER A 486 18.33 -18.19 34.51
CA SER A 486 18.53 -18.50 35.94
C SER A 486 17.55 -17.72 36.83
N GLU A 487 16.81 -18.42 37.68
CA GLU A 487 15.89 -17.78 38.64
C GLU A 487 16.61 -16.86 39.62
N ASP A 488 17.77 -17.32 40.12
CA ASP A 488 18.55 -16.66 41.17
C ASP A 488 19.35 -15.47 40.63
N SER A 489 20.09 -15.67 39.54
CA SER A 489 21.00 -14.65 39.00
C SER A 489 20.36 -13.79 37.93
N LYS A 490 19.27 -14.29 37.31
CA LYS A 490 18.65 -13.72 36.10
C LYS A 490 19.59 -13.71 34.90
N ASP A 491 20.62 -14.55 34.92
CA ASP A 491 21.51 -14.71 33.76
C ASP A 491 20.89 -15.67 32.76
N ILE A 492 21.05 -15.37 31.47
CA ILE A 492 20.78 -16.32 30.39
C ILE A 492 21.71 -17.52 30.61
N ASP A 493 21.11 -18.70 30.65
CA ASP A 493 21.71 -20.00 30.91
C ASP A 493 21.12 -20.95 29.87
N VAL A 494 21.67 -20.90 28.66
CA VAL A 494 21.06 -21.47 27.46
C VAL A 494 20.86 -22.98 27.55
N ILE A 495 19.83 -23.48 26.87
CA ILE A 495 19.53 -24.92 26.80
C ILE A 495 20.23 -25.52 25.57
N GLU A 496 21.01 -26.58 25.76
CA GLU A 496 21.65 -27.36 24.69
C GLU A 496 20.59 -28.04 23.79
N SER A 497 20.77 -27.96 22.47
CA SER A 497 19.75 -28.30 21.48
C SER A 497 19.32 -29.75 21.49
N GLY A 498 18.04 -29.92 21.82
CA GLY A 498 17.26 -31.10 21.49
C GLY A 498 15.77 -30.82 21.35
N VAL A 499 15.37 -29.55 21.32
CA VAL A 499 13.96 -29.16 21.34
C VAL A 499 13.50 -28.89 19.92
N LYS A 500 13.36 -29.98 19.16
CA LYS A 500 12.69 -29.96 17.86
C LYS A 500 11.27 -29.44 18.04
N SER A 501 10.71 -28.80 17.01
CA SER A 501 9.30 -28.38 16.98
C SER A 501 8.35 -29.51 17.41
N GLU A 502 8.65 -30.76 17.02
CA GLU A 502 7.92 -31.95 17.47
C GLU A 502 7.84 -32.08 18.99
N LYS A 503 8.94 -31.84 19.73
CA LYS A 503 8.92 -31.88 21.19
C LYS A 503 8.18 -30.71 21.82
N LEU A 504 8.20 -29.53 21.21
CA LEU A 504 7.47 -28.36 21.70
C LEU A 504 5.97 -28.59 21.58
N ASN A 505 5.54 -29.06 20.41
CA ASN A 505 4.14 -29.42 20.16
C ASN A 505 3.69 -30.55 21.10
N ASP A 506 4.56 -31.55 21.36
CA ASP A 506 4.24 -32.62 22.33
C ASP A 506 4.09 -32.08 23.77
N ILE A 507 4.73 -30.96 24.13
CA ILE A 507 4.54 -30.29 25.43
C ILE A 507 3.17 -29.60 25.46
N GLU A 508 2.85 -28.80 24.43
CA GLU A 508 1.55 -28.13 24.29
C GLU A 508 0.40 -29.14 24.35
N ASP A 509 0.46 -30.18 23.51
CA ASP A 509 -0.54 -31.24 23.43
C ASP A 509 -0.78 -31.91 24.79
N LYS A 510 0.28 -32.10 25.60
CA LYS A 510 0.14 -32.70 26.93
C LYS A 510 -0.43 -31.73 27.95
N LEU A 511 0.01 -30.47 27.94
CA LEU A 511 -0.53 -29.46 28.85
C LEU A 511 -2.04 -29.29 28.61
N GLU A 512 -2.46 -29.22 27.35
CA GLU A 512 -3.86 -29.05 26.98
C GLU A 512 -4.68 -30.32 27.21
N ASN A 513 -4.30 -31.43 26.57
CA ASN A 513 -5.17 -32.62 26.53
C ASN A 513 -5.12 -33.46 27.81
N LYS A 514 -4.01 -33.43 28.55
CA LYS A 514 -3.82 -34.26 29.74
C LYS A 514 -3.96 -33.49 31.04
N TYR A 515 -3.43 -32.27 31.09
CA TYR A 515 -3.43 -31.46 32.30
C TYR A 515 -4.53 -30.39 32.31
N GLY A 516 -5.28 -30.24 31.22
CA GLY A 516 -6.44 -29.36 31.15
C GLY A 516 -6.08 -27.88 31.17
N VAL A 517 -4.86 -27.53 30.75
CA VAL A 517 -4.49 -26.14 30.46
C VAL A 517 -5.35 -25.68 29.29
N ALA A 518 -5.97 -24.50 29.38
CA ALA A 518 -6.98 -24.09 28.41
C ALA A 518 -6.36 -23.76 27.06
N GLU A 519 -5.21 -23.10 27.09
CA GLU A 519 -4.41 -22.76 25.92
C GLU A 519 -2.94 -22.67 26.35
N SER A 520 -2.05 -23.35 25.63
CA SER A 520 -0.61 -23.27 25.87
C SER A 520 0.15 -23.07 24.57
N HIS A 521 1.09 -22.13 24.58
CA HIS A 521 1.93 -21.84 23.42
C HIS A 521 3.39 -21.84 23.84
N VAL A 522 4.21 -22.62 23.15
CA VAL A 522 5.64 -22.76 23.39
C VAL A 522 6.43 -22.20 22.21
N TRP A 523 7.23 -21.17 22.47
CA TRP A 523 8.13 -20.56 21.51
C TRP A 523 9.57 -20.95 21.81
N SER A 524 10.27 -21.50 20.81
CA SER A 524 11.72 -21.68 20.86
C SER A 524 12.40 -20.45 20.29
N ILE A 525 13.27 -19.82 21.08
CA ILE A 525 14.02 -18.63 20.69
C ILE A 525 15.50 -19.03 20.61
N PRO A 526 16.00 -19.41 19.41
CA PRO A 526 17.42 -19.74 19.24
C PRO A 526 18.32 -18.54 19.52
N ILE A 527 19.49 -18.79 20.11
CA ILE A 527 20.53 -17.78 20.32
C ILE A 527 21.75 -18.09 19.44
N ASP A 528 22.11 -19.36 19.29
CA ASP A 528 23.15 -19.79 18.36
C ASP A 528 22.86 -21.19 17.80
N ASP A 529 23.82 -21.74 17.04
CA ASP A 529 23.75 -23.09 16.45
C ASP A 529 23.59 -24.15 17.54
N GLY A 530 22.34 -24.44 17.84
CA GLY A 530 21.98 -25.49 18.77
C GLY A 530 21.89 -25.05 20.22
N HIS A 531 21.73 -23.77 20.53
CA HIS A 531 21.34 -23.34 21.87
C HIS A 531 20.28 -22.24 21.81
N GLY A 532 19.43 -22.18 22.83
CA GLY A 532 18.40 -21.17 22.92
C GLY A 532 17.70 -21.13 24.26
N ILE A 533 16.69 -20.27 24.32
CA ILE A 533 15.72 -20.20 25.41
C ILE A 533 14.35 -20.65 24.90
N ILE A 534 13.47 -21.03 25.83
CA ILE A 534 12.09 -21.38 25.52
C ILE A 534 11.19 -20.42 26.29
N ALA A 535 10.26 -19.77 25.60
CA ALA A 535 9.17 -19.04 26.23
C ALA A 535 7.89 -19.89 26.15
N LEU A 536 7.16 -20.01 27.25
CA LEU A 536 5.93 -20.77 27.33
C LEU A 536 4.84 -19.89 27.95
N ASN A 537 3.75 -19.67 27.23
CA ASN A 537 2.52 -19.14 27.81
C ASN A 537 1.70 -20.27 28.40
N ILE A 538 1.28 -20.10 29.65
CA ILE A 538 0.38 -21.01 30.34
C ILE A 538 -0.87 -20.23 30.68
N GLU A 539 -1.98 -20.45 29.97
CA GLU A 539 -3.27 -19.87 30.33
C GLU A 539 -4.16 -20.90 31.01
N ASN A 540 -4.37 -20.71 32.32
CA ASN A 540 -5.36 -21.48 33.06
C ASN A 540 -6.65 -20.67 33.21
N LEU A 541 -7.75 -21.19 32.65
CA LEU A 541 -9.07 -20.79 33.10
C LEU A 541 -9.24 -21.24 34.55
N SER A 542 -9.06 -20.32 35.50
CA SER A 542 -9.59 -20.46 36.84
C SER A 542 -11.13 -20.33 36.80
N GLN A 543 -11.81 -21.22 36.09
CA GLN A 543 -13.26 -21.39 36.19
C GLN A 543 -13.74 -22.72 35.57
N GLY A 544 -14.07 -23.68 36.45
CA GLY A 544 -15.22 -24.56 36.22
C GLY A 544 -14.97 -25.96 35.67
N PHE A 545 -14.04 -26.74 36.25
CA PHE A 545 -14.18 -28.19 36.28
C PHE A 545 -14.38 -28.66 37.72
N ASP A 546 -15.57 -28.41 38.27
CA ASP A 546 -16.15 -29.32 39.25
C ASP A 546 -16.49 -30.62 38.48
N THR A 547 -15.46 -31.42 38.18
CA THR A 547 -15.70 -32.80 37.78
C THR A 547 -16.09 -33.55 39.03
N ASP A 548 -17.40 -33.73 39.16
CA ASP A 548 -18.05 -34.60 40.11
C ASP A 548 -17.53 -36.04 39.88
N ILE A 549 -16.40 -36.40 40.51
CA ILE A 549 -15.80 -37.76 40.52
C ILE A 549 -16.65 -38.71 41.40
N SER A 550 -17.97 -38.56 41.40
CA SER A 550 -18.89 -39.38 42.18
C SER A 550 -19.86 -40.23 41.32
N VAL A 551 -19.79 -40.14 39.98
CA VAL A 551 -20.76 -40.84 39.09
C VAL A 551 -20.16 -42.02 38.29
N LEU A 552 -18.85 -42.29 38.36
CA LEU A 552 -18.22 -43.41 37.62
C LEU A 552 -17.80 -44.62 38.48
N GLU A 553 -18.29 -44.72 39.72
CA GLU A 553 -18.24 -45.97 40.50
C GLU A 553 -19.66 -46.49 40.79
N ARG A 554 -20.37 -46.93 39.74
CA ARG A 554 -21.49 -47.90 39.81
C ARG A 554 -21.95 -48.30 38.40
N SER A 555 -21.15 -49.13 37.73
CA SER A 555 -21.62 -50.07 36.70
C SER A 555 -20.82 -51.35 36.77
#